data_AF-A0A932SI53-F1
#
_entry.id   AF-A0A932SI53-F1
#
_cell.length_a   1.000
_cell.length_b   1.000
_cell.length_c   1.000
_cell.angle_alpha   90.00
_cell.angle_beta   90.00
_cell.angle_gamma   90.00
#
_symmetry.space_group_name_H-M   'P 1'
#
loop_
_entity.id
_entity.type
_entity.pdbx_description
1 polymer ?
#
loop_
_entity_poly.entity_id
_entity_poly.type
_entity_poly.pdbx_seq_one_letter_code
_entity_poly.pdbx_strand_id
1 'polypeptide(L)'
;MERFLNRYSPDVYALLRIIAGLMFALHGMQKLFGWPGGKPPVPIASLMGLAGLIEVIGGLMIAFGFLAGSAAFIASGEMTFAYFIAHAPHGFFPILNQGEVPVLYAFLFLYIATQGSGIWSADALIRPRSANHRPPNIRPLRSQRSA
;
A
#
# COMPACT_ATOMS: atom_id res chain seq x y z
N MET A 1 5.69 -2.71 27.14
CA MET A 1 5.74 -3.67 26.02
C MET A 1 6.86 -3.24 25.10
N GLU A 2 7.89 -4.07 24.97
CA GLU A 2 9.15 -3.77 24.28
C GLU A 2 8.91 -3.34 22.83
N ARG A 3 9.25 -2.09 22.49
CA ARG A 3 9.17 -1.51 21.13
C ARG A 3 10.49 -1.68 20.39
N PHE A 4 11.13 -2.84 20.52
CA PHE A 4 12.46 -3.09 19.98
C PHE A 4 12.58 -2.77 18.47
N LEU A 5 11.54 -3.05 17.69
CA LEU A 5 11.51 -2.83 16.24
C LEU A 5 10.98 -1.44 15.83
N ASN A 6 10.55 -0.58 16.76
CA ASN A 6 9.92 0.70 16.41
C ASN A 6 10.86 1.63 15.62
N ARG A 7 12.19 1.51 15.83
CA ARG A 7 13.20 2.23 15.05
C ARG A 7 13.20 1.86 13.56
N TYR A 8 12.74 0.66 13.21
CA TYR A 8 12.66 0.14 11.83
C TYR A 8 11.25 0.24 11.26
N SER A 9 10.30 0.84 11.98
CA SER A 9 8.91 0.96 11.52
C SER A 9 8.78 1.59 10.13
N PRO A 10 9.55 2.64 9.76
CA PRO A 10 9.49 3.20 8.41
C PRO A 10 9.97 2.24 7.32
N ASP A 11 11.03 1.47 7.60
CA ASP A 11 11.61 0.49 6.68
C ASP A 11 10.69 -0.72 6.50
N VAL A 12 10.14 -1.24 7.59
CA VAL A 12 9.18 -2.36 7.57
C VAL A 12 7.89 -1.95 6.86
N TYR A 13 7.40 -0.72 7.08
CA TYR A 13 6.26 -0.19 6.33
C TYR A 13 6.55 -0.13 4.82
N ALA A 14 7.74 0.36 4.43
CA ALA A 14 8.13 0.41 3.03
C ALA A 14 8.19 -0.98 2.39
N LEU A 15 8.78 -1.96 3.08
CA LEU A 15 8.80 -3.36 2.65
C LEU A 15 7.40 -3.94 2.51
N LEU A 16 6.54 -3.75 3.52
CA LEU A 16 5.15 -4.19 3.51
C LEU A 16 4.41 -3.63 2.30
N ARG A 17 4.51 -2.32 2.07
CA ARG A 17 3.88 -1.65 0.93
C ARG A 17 4.38 -2.19 -0.41
N ILE A 18 5.70 -2.37 -0.57
CA ILE A 18 6.30 -2.92 -1.79
C ILE A 18 5.77 -4.32 -2.05
N ILE A 19 5.86 -5.22 -1.08
CA ILE A 19 5.46 -6.62 -1.23
C ILE A 19 3.95 -6.73 -1.47
N ALA A 20 3.14 -6.01 -0.70
CA ALA A 20 1.68 -6.01 -0.87
C ALA A 20 1.27 -5.51 -2.25
N GLY A 21 1.86 -4.41 -2.73
CA GLY A 21 1.59 -3.88 -4.07
C GLY A 21 1.99 -4.85 -5.19
N LEU A 22 3.14 -5.53 -5.07
CA LEU A 22 3.59 -6.52 -6.04
C LEU A 22 2.71 -7.77 -6.05
N MET A 23 2.29 -8.27 -4.88
CA MET A 23 1.38 -9.42 -4.80
C MET A 23 0.00 -9.08 -5.39
N PHE A 24 -0.47 -7.85 -5.19
CA PHE A 24 -1.70 -7.37 -5.81
C PHE A 24 -1.60 -7.27 -7.34
N ALA A 25 -0.47 -6.75 -7.84
CA ALA A 25 -0.20 -6.73 -9.27
C ALA A 25 -0.17 -8.15 -9.87
N LEU A 26 0.30 -9.16 -9.13
CA LEU A 26 0.25 -10.56 -9.55
C LEU A 26 -1.18 -11.09 -9.71
N HIS A 27 -2.12 -10.72 -8.82
CA HIS A 27 -3.53 -11.07 -9.03
C HIS A 27 -4.09 -10.47 -10.33
N GLY A 28 -3.72 -9.23 -10.63
CA GLY A 28 -4.13 -8.58 -11.87
C GLY A 28 -3.49 -9.23 -13.11
N MET A 29 -2.21 -9.61 -13.01
CA MET A 29 -1.52 -10.31 -14.09
C MET A 29 -2.15 -11.68 -14.38
N GLN A 30 -2.64 -12.38 -13.34
CA GLN A 30 -3.38 -13.62 -13.54
C GLN A 30 -4.66 -13.39 -14.34
N LYS A 31 -5.39 -12.31 -14.07
CA LYS A 31 -6.63 -11.96 -14.77
C LYS A 31 -6.38 -11.51 -16.21
N LEU A 32 -5.38 -10.66 -16.43
CA LEU A 32 -5.14 -10.01 -17.72
C LEU A 32 -4.23 -10.80 -18.67
N PHE A 33 -3.30 -11.58 -18.14
CA PHE A 33 -2.28 -12.27 -18.93
C PHE A 33 -2.23 -13.77 -18.68
N GLY A 34 -3.01 -14.28 -17.71
CA GLY A 34 -2.99 -15.69 -17.35
C GLY A 34 -1.72 -16.13 -16.63
N TRP A 35 -0.90 -15.19 -16.15
CA TRP A 35 0.37 -15.46 -15.50
C TRP A 35 0.48 -14.76 -14.14
N PRO A 36 1.01 -15.41 -13.09
CA PRO A 36 1.43 -16.82 -13.03
C PRO A 36 0.24 -17.80 -12.85
N GLY A 37 0.36 -19.03 -13.34
CA GLY A 37 -0.63 -20.10 -13.06
C GLY A 37 -1.51 -20.55 -14.23
N GLY A 38 -1.35 -19.98 -15.43
CA GLY A 38 -1.83 -20.55 -16.70
C GLY A 38 -3.35 -20.52 -16.92
N LYS A 39 -4.11 -19.78 -16.12
CA LYS A 39 -5.55 -19.60 -16.35
C LYS A 39 -5.78 -18.73 -17.59
N PRO A 40 -6.80 -19.00 -18.43
CA PRO A 40 -7.11 -18.14 -19.56
C PRO A 40 -7.37 -16.69 -19.11
N PRO A 41 -6.79 -15.68 -19.79
CA PRO A 41 -7.12 -14.29 -19.54
C PRO A 41 -8.61 -13.99 -19.67
N VAL A 42 -9.10 -13.06 -18.88
CA VAL A 42 -10.49 -12.60 -18.98
C VAL A 42 -10.61 -11.44 -19.97
N PRO A 43 -11.80 -11.20 -20.57
CA PRO A 43 -12.03 -10.02 -21.40
C PRO A 43 -11.80 -8.73 -20.59
N ILE A 44 -11.03 -7.78 -21.15
CA ILE A 44 -10.71 -6.52 -20.48
C ILE A 44 -11.99 -5.72 -20.15
N ALA A 45 -12.98 -5.74 -21.04
CA ALA A 45 -14.27 -5.07 -20.86
C ALA A 45 -15.24 -5.80 -19.91
N SER A 46 -14.76 -6.78 -19.12
CA SER A 46 -15.54 -7.44 -18.07
C SER A 46 -15.25 -6.84 -16.69
N LEU A 47 -16.10 -7.11 -15.70
CA LEU A 47 -15.87 -6.68 -14.32
C LEU A 47 -14.54 -7.23 -13.76
N MET A 48 -14.22 -8.50 -14.04
CA MET A 48 -12.93 -9.11 -13.66
C MET A 48 -11.75 -8.51 -14.45
N GLY A 49 -11.95 -8.13 -15.70
CA GLY A 49 -10.92 -7.46 -16.51
C GLY A 49 -10.58 -6.07 -15.98
N LEU A 50 -11.62 -5.29 -15.62
CA LEU A 50 -11.44 -3.98 -14.98
C LEU A 50 -10.76 -4.11 -13.61
N ALA A 51 -11.17 -5.09 -12.80
CA ALA A 51 -10.50 -5.42 -11.54
C ALA A 51 -9.02 -5.76 -11.78
N GLY A 52 -8.71 -6.59 -12.78
CA GLY A 52 -7.33 -6.93 -13.13
C GLY A 52 -6.50 -5.70 -13.54
N LEU A 53 -7.09 -4.73 -14.22
CA LEU A 53 -6.42 -3.48 -14.58
C LEU A 53 -6.11 -2.62 -13.35
N ILE A 54 -7.07 -2.51 -12.42
CA ILE A 54 -6.89 -1.82 -11.14
C ILE A 54 -5.79 -2.53 -10.32
N GLU A 55 -5.77 -3.85 -10.32
CA GLU A 55 -4.78 -4.66 -9.61
C GLU A 55 -3.36 -4.45 -10.11
N VAL A 56 -3.14 -4.50 -11.43
CA VAL A 56 -1.81 -4.28 -12.01
C VAL A 56 -1.38 -2.83 -11.81
N ILE A 57 -2.19 -1.86 -12.25
CA ILE A 57 -1.78 -0.45 -12.22
C ILE A 57 -1.68 0.04 -10.77
N GLY A 58 -2.72 -0.21 -9.97
CA GLY A 58 -2.77 0.16 -8.56
C GLY A 58 -1.68 -0.53 -7.74
N GLY A 59 -1.45 -1.83 -7.98
CA GLY A 59 -0.39 -2.59 -7.30
C GLY A 59 1.00 -2.01 -7.56
N LEU A 60 1.32 -1.67 -8.82
CA LEU A 60 2.60 -1.06 -9.18
C LEU A 60 2.74 0.37 -8.62
N MET A 61 1.68 1.18 -8.66
CA MET A 61 1.66 2.52 -8.05
C MET A 61 1.91 2.44 -6.53
N ILE A 62 1.24 1.50 -5.85
CA ILE A 62 1.43 1.24 -4.43
C ILE A 62 2.86 0.77 -4.17
N ALA A 63 3.39 -0.18 -4.95
CA ALA A 63 4.71 -0.76 -4.73
C ALA A 63 5.84 0.27 -4.93
N PHE A 64 5.81 1.05 -6.00
CA PHE A 64 6.84 2.06 -6.27
C PHE A 64 6.61 3.38 -5.53
N GLY A 65 5.43 3.58 -4.95
CA GLY A 65 5.17 4.72 -4.10
C GLY A 65 4.85 5.96 -4.90
N PHE A 66 4.12 5.81 -6.00
CA PHE A 66 3.64 6.90 -6.83
C PHE A 66 2.15 7.11 -6.55
N LEU A 67 1.80 8.22 -5.90
CA LEU A 67 0.43 8.46 -5.41
C LEU A 67 -0.12 7.28 -4.59
N ALA A 68 0.74 6.65 -3.78
CA ALA A 68 0.46 5.36 -3.15
C ALA A 68 -0.78 5.40 -2.25
N GLY A 69 -1.01 6.53 -1.56
CA GLY A 69 -2.17 6.70 -0.71
C GLY A 69 -3.49 6.61 -1.49
N SER A 70 -3.59 7.35 -2.61
CA SER A 70 -4.77 7.33 -3.48
C SER A 70 -4.95 5.98 -4.17
N ALA A 71 -3.87 5.39 -4.69
CA ALA A 71 -3.91 4.08 -5.32
C ALA A 71 -4.36 2.98 -4.32
N ALA A 72 -3.85 3.02 -3.10
CA ALA A 72 -4.25 2.09 -2.03
C ALA A 72 -5.70 2.28 -1.61
N PHE A 73 -6.21 3.51 -1.57
CA PHE A 73 -7.63 3.74 -1.26
C PHE A 73 -8.56 3.11 -2.32
N ILE A 74 -8.22 3.27 -3.60
CA ILE A 74 -8.98 2.66 -4.71
C ILE A 74 -8.89 1.12 -4.63
N ALA A 75 -7.69 0.57 -4.44
CA ALA A 75 -7.48 -0.88 -4.30
C ALA A 75 -8.21 -1.47 -3.09
N SER A 76 -8.28 -0.72 -1.97
CA SER A 76 -9.06 -1.11 -0.79
C SER A 76 -10.56 -1.23 -1.11
N GLY A 77 -11.09 -0.25 -1.83
CA GLY A 77 -12.48 -0.28 -2.30
C GLY A 77 -12.74 -1.46 -3.23
N GLU A 78 -11.89 -1.67 -4.23
CA GLU A 78 -12.02 -2.78 -5.18
C GLU A 78 -12.04 -4.15 -4.49
N MET A 79 -11.13 -4.40 -3.53
CA MET A 79 -11.13 -5.63 -2.74
C MET A 79 -12.34 -5.80 -1.82
N THR A 80 -12.89 -4.68 -1.31
CA THR A 80 -14.15 -4.71 -0.55
C THR A 80 -15.31 -5.15 -1.45
N PHE A 81 -15.43 -4.59 -2.65
CA PHE A 81 -16.43 -5.03 -3.63
C PHE A 81 -16.21 -6.48 -4.08
N ALA A 82 -14.95 -6.89 -4.29
CA ALA A 82 -14.62 -8.26 -4.62
C ALA A 82 -15.13 -9.24 -3.56
N TYR A 83 -14.96 -8.91 -2.26
CA TYR A 83 -15.53 -9.72 -1.19
C TYR A 83 -17.06 -9.83 -1.29
N PHE A 84 -17.78 -8.72 -1.37
CA PHE A 84 -19.24 -8.74 -1.35
C PHE A 84 -19.87 -9.36 -2.60
N ILE A 85 -19.23 -9.22 -3.76
CA ILE A 85 -19.76 -9.73 -5.03
C ILE A 85 -19.36 -11.20 -5.24
N ALA A 86 -18.10 -11.57 -4.95
CA ALA A 86 -17.55 -12.86 -5.35
C ALA A 86 -17.36 -13.86 -4.20
N HIS A 87 -17.39 -13.42 -2.93
CA HIS A 87 -17.10 -14.29 -1.78
C HIS A 87 -18.26 -14.38 -0.78
N ALA A 88 -18.82 -13.26 -0.34
CA ALA A 88 -19.92 -13.22 0.62
C ALA A 88 -21.13 -14.11 0.25
N PRO A 89 -21.52 -14.28 -1.03
CA PRO A 89 -22.62 -15.19 -1.40
C PRO A 89 -22.35 -16.67 -1.09
N HIS A 90 -21.10 -17.08 -0.90
CA HIS A 90 -20.71 -18.47 -0.65
C HIS A 90 -20.65 -18.84 0.84
N GLY A 91 -20.94 -17.91 1.75
CA GLY A 91 -21.01 -18.18 3.18
C GLY A 91 -20.59 -16.98 4.03
N PHE A 92 -20.94 -17.02 5.33
CA PHE A 92 -20.64 -15.91 6.25
C PHE A 92 -19.16 -15.83 6.65
N PHE A 93 -18.53 -16.97 6.91
CA PHE A 93 -17.14 -17.01 7.41
C PHE A 93 -16.14 -16.92 6.24
N PRO A 94 -15.20 -15.94 6.24
CA PRO A 94 -14.22 -15.75 5.16
C PRO A 94 -13.40 -17.00 4.82
N ILE A 95 -13.06 -17.79 5.83
CA ILE A 95 -12.31 -19.05 5.66
C ILE A 95 -13.10 -20.10 4.86
N LEU A 96 -14.43 -20.08 4.92
CA LEU A 96 -15.29 -21.02 4.20
C LEU A 96 -15.62 -20.53 2.79
N ASN A 97 -15.67 -19.21 2.58
CA ASN A 97 -16.04 -18.59 1.30
C ASN A 97 -14.84 -18.13 0.46
N GLN A 98 -13.61 -18.45 0.91
CA GLN A 98 -12.33 -18.06 0.30
C GLN A 98 -12.09 -16.54 0.24
N GLY A 99 -12.79 -15.76 1.06
CA GLY A 99 -12.77 -14.30 1.08
C GLY A 99 -11.71 -13.68 2.01
N GLU A 100 -10.87 -14.49 2.66
CA GLU A 100 -9.82 -14.01 3.57
C GLU A 100 -8.86 -13.03 2.88
N VAL A 101 -8.42 -13.35 1.66
CA VAL A 101 -7.48 -12.53 0.90
C VAL A 101 -8.08 -11.17 0.52
N PRO A 102 -9.29 -11.08 -0.08
CA PRO A 102 -9.95 -9.80 -0.32
C PRO A 102 -10.12 -8.95 0.95
N VAL A 103 -10.55 -9.55 2.07
CA VAL A 103 -10.73 -8.81 3.33
C VAL A 103 -9.40 -8.29 3.85
N LEU A 104 -8.35 -9.11 3.83
CA LEU A 104 -7.02 -8.70 4.27
C LEU A 104 -6.46 -7.56 3.40
N TYR A 105 -6.58 -7.64 2.08
CA TYR A 105 -6.15 -6.55 1.20
C TYR A 105 -6.98 -5.29 1.39
N ALA A 106 -8.30 -5.40 1.59
CA ALA A 106 -9.16 -4.25 1.83
C ALA A 106 -8.65 -3.42 3.02
N PHE A 107 -8.37 -4.06 4.16
CA PHE A 107 -7.86 -3.35 5.34
C PHE A 107 -6.38 -3.00 5.27
N LEU A 108 -5.54 -3.84 4.66
CA LEU A 108 -4.12 -3.55 4.47
C LEU A 108 -3.93 -2.31 3.60
N PHE A 109 -4.65 -2.21 2.48
CA PHE A 109 -4.60 -1.05 1.62
C PHE A 109 -5.28 0.17 2.22
N LEU A 110 -6.32 -0.01 3.03
CA LEU A 110 -6.86 1.10 3.82
C LEU A 110 -5.79 1.66 4.78
N TYR A 111 -5.03 0.79 5.45
CA TYR A 111 -3.92 1.22 6.30
C TYR A 111 -2.83 1.94 5.50
N ILE A 112 -2.39 1.38 4.37
CA ILE A 112 -1.41 2.03 3.48
C ILE A 112 -1.94 3.38 2.97
N ALA A 113 -3.24 3.49 2.69
CA ALA A 113 -3.86 4.76 2.29
C ALA A 113 -3.69 5.85 3.35
N THR A 114 -3.74 5.50 4.64
CA THR A 114 -3.51 6.46 5.74
C THR A 114 -2.05 6.86 5.91
N GLN A 115 -1.10 5.99 5.52
CA GLN A 115 0.34 6.22 5.68
C GLN A 115 0.97 6.87 4.43
N GLY A 116 0.40 6.66 3.24
CA GLY A 116 0.88 7.20 1.97
C GLY A 116 2.17 6.53 1.47
N SER A 117 2.99 7.28 0.72
CA SER A 117 4.09 6.70 -0.07
C SER A 117 5.32 6.26 0.77
N GLY A 118 5.58 6.87 1.92
CA GLY A 118 6.67 6.48 2.82
C GLY A 118 8.09 6.71 2.26
N ILE A 119 9.10 6.14 2.93
CA ILE A 119 10.52 6.48 2.72
C ILE A 119 11.14 5.98 1.39
N TRP A 120 10.70 4.83 0.87
CA TRP A 120 11.22 4.24 -0.36
C TRP A 120 10.23 4.40 -1.50
N SER A 121 9.91 5.66 -1.84
CA SER A 121 8.90 6.00 -2.84
C SER A 121 9.43 6.86 -3.96
N ALA A 122 8.88 6.69 -5.16
CA ALA A 122 9.09 7.59 -6.29
C ALA A 122 8.69 9.03 -5.93
N ASP A 123 7.61 9.21 -5.17
CA ASP A 123 7.19 10.53 -4.67
C ASP A 123 8.28 11.22 -3.82
N ALA A 124 9.02 10.45 -3.00
CA ALA A 124 10.12 10.98 -2.19
C ALA A 124 11.35 11.37 -3.03
N LEU A 125 11.55 10.78 -4.21
CA LEU A 125 12.59 11.20 -5.16
C LEU A 125 12.21 12.50 -5.88
N ILE A 126 10.92 12.72 -6.12
CA ILE A 126 10.39 13.91 -6.81
C ILE A 126 10.30 15.12 -5.87
N ARG A 127 10.05 14.91 -4.58
CA ARG A 127 10.03 15.97 -3.55
C ARG A 127 11.34 15.94 -2.75
N PRO A 128 12.40 16.67 -3.17
CA PRO A 128 13.58 16.81 -2.33
C PRO A 128 13.15 17.38 -0.98
N ARG A 129 13.61 16.75 0.10
CA ARG A 129 13.41 17.23 1.47
C ARG A 129 13.73 18.71 1.48
N SER A 130 12.72 19.56 1.66
CA SER A 130 12.99 20.96 1.96
C SER A 130 13.79 20.94 3.27
N ALA A 131 15.08 21.24 3.16
CA ALA A 131 15.99 21.40 4.26
C ALA A 131 15.57 22.66 5.04
N ASN A 132 14.46 22.57 5.76
CA ASN A 132 14.01 23.59 6.68
C ASN A 132 13.97 23.01 8.10
N HIS A 133 15.01 22.24 8.44
CA HIS A 133 15.42 22.11 9.82
C HIS A 133 16.34 23.31 10.11
N ARG A 134 15.75 24.48 10.34
CA ARG A 134 16.48 25.51 11.11
C ARG A 134 16.70 24.87 12.48
N PRO A 135 17.94 24.55 12.90
CA PRO A 135 18.16 24.18 14.28
C PRO A 135 17.60 25.32 15.15
N PRO A 136 16.93 25.04 16.28
CA PRO A 136 16.52 26.08 17.19
C PRO A 136 17.75 26.94 17.48
N ASN A 137 17.59 28.26 17.33
CA ASN A 137 18.66 29.22 17.56
C ASN A 137 19.00 29.17 19.07
N ILE A 138 19.90 28.27 19.45
CA ILE A 138 20.41 28.17 20.80
C ILE A 138 21.33 29.37 20.95
N ARG A 139 20.77 30.50 21.40
CA ARG A 139 21.57 31.64 21.82
C ARG A 139 22.59 31.10 22.84
N PRO A 140 23.89 31.32 22.64
CA PRO A 140 24.85 30.98 23.68
C PRO A 140 24.48 31.77 24.92
N LEU A 141 24.27 31.08 26.04
CA LEU A 141 24.16 31.69 27.35
C LEU A 141 25.47 32.44 27.59
N ARG A 142 25.45 33.73 27.32
CA ARG A 142 26.56 34.64 27.54
C ARG A 142 26.94 34.47 29.00
N SER A 143 28.15 33.96 29.21
CA SER A 143 28.80 33.89 30.51
C SER A 143 28.67 35.25 31.19
N GLN A 144 27.81 35.36 32.19
CA GLN A 144 27.93 36.43 33.17
C GLN A 144 29.16 36.10 34.02
N ARG A 145 30.32 36.49 33.50
CA ARG A 145 31.43 36.93 34.35
C ARG A 145 31.07 38.33 34.82
N SER A 146 30.98 38.54 36.13
CA SER A 146 31.58 39.66 36.87
C SER A 146 30.74 40.02 38.11
N ALA A 147 31.19 39.58 39.28
CA ALA A 147 31.55 40.43 40.43
C ALA A 147 32.17 39.53 41.51
#